data_AF-X6K262-F1
#
_entry.id   AF-X6K262-F1
#
_cell.length_a   1.000
_cell.length_b   1.000
_cell.length_c   1.000
_cell.angle_alpha   90.00
_cell.angle_beta   90.00
_cell.angle_gamma   90.00
#
_symmetry.space_group_name_H-M   'P 1'
#
loop_
_entity.id
_entity.type
_entity.pdbx_description
1 polymer ?
#
loop_
_entity_poly.entity_id
_entity_poly.type
_entity_poly.pdbx_seq_one_letter_code
_entity_poly.pdbx_strand_id
1 'polypeptide(L)'
;MIRPFRDEVERYGHYSLAAESIYDHPFQWGSKRTGPDLARVGDRYSNLWHVDHLTDPRSVVPESIMPSYAFLKDKPIAVKDFSTHLVANRRVGVPYSDDMIANANADLMAQADPNADTSGLEARYPKAKIGDFDGNPQQVTEMDALVSYLQMLGTLVDFKNYGETAGYR
;
A
#
# COMPACT_ATOMS: atom_id res chain seq x y z
N MET A 1 -10.10 -8.49 -1.54
CA MET A 1 -11.14 -8.46 -0.49
C MET A 1 -11.29 -9.86 0.03
N ILE A 2 -11.11 -10.03 1.34
CA ILE A 2 -11.23 -11.31 2.02
C ILE A 2 -12.69 -11.52 2.42
N ARG A 3 -13.25 -12.66 2.03
CA ARG A 3 -14.63 -13.05 2.33
C ARG A 3 -14.71 -13.61 3.75
N PRO A 4 -15.88 -13.55 4.42
CA PRO A 4 -16.07 -14.03 5.79
C PRO A 4 -16.23 -15.56 5.84
N PHE A 5 -15.39 -16.31 5.12
CA PHE A 5 -15.30 -17.76 5.20
C PHE A 5 -14.06 -18.15 5.99
N ARG A 6 -14.18 -19.23 6.78
CA ARG A 6 -13.08 -19.70 7.63
C ARG A 6 -11.80 -19.99 6.85
N ASP A 7 -11.92 -20.61 5.67
CA ASP A 7 -10.78 -20.95 4.80
C ASP A 7 -10.04 -19.71 4.29
N GLU A 8 -10.75 -18.63 4.00
CA GLU A 8 -10.15 -17.34 3.62
C GLU A 8 -9.49 -16.65 4.80
N VAL A 9 -10.14 -16.69 5.97
CA VAL A 9 -9.61 -16.08 7.18
C VAL A 9 -8.31 -16.76 7.60
N GLU A 10 -8.26 -18.09 7.57
CA GLU A 10 -7.03 -18.85 7.89
C GLU A 10 -5.90 -18.57 6.88
N ARG A 11 -6.23 -18.28 5.61
CA ARG A 11 -5.23 -18.04 4.55
C ARG A 11 -4.70 -16.59 4.52
N TYR A 12 -5.59 -15.63 4.70
CA TYR A 12 -5.32 -14.21 4.45
C TYR A 12 -5.41 -13.33 5.69
N GLY A 13 -6.04 -13.79 6.77
CA GLY A 13 -6.31 -13.00 7.98
C GLY A 13 -7.75 -12.49 8.03
N HIS A 14 -8.04 -11.57 8.95
CA HIS A 14 -9.40 -11.08 9.19
C HIS A 14 -10.09 -10.61 7.89
N TYR A 15 -11.37 -10.99 7.72
CA TYR A 15 -12.17 -10.63 6.56
C TYR A 15 -12.21 -9.11 6.34
N SER A 16 -12.39 -8.68 5.09
CA SER A 16 -12.39 -7.25 4.76
C SER A 16 -13.62 -6.56 5.33
N LEU A 17 -13.40 -5.37 5.88
CA LEU A 17 -14.46 -4.52 6.41
C LEU A 17 -14.75 -3.38 5.43
N ALA A 18 -16.01 -2.96 5.33
CA ALA A 18 -16.38 -1.83 4.49
C ALA A 18 -15.62 -0.54 4.87
N ALA A 19 -15.28 -0.38 6.15
CA ALA A 19 -14.54 0.75 6.67
C ALA A 19 -13.13 0.90 6.05
N GLU A 20 -12.53 -0.18 5.58
CA GLU A 20 -11.17 -0.17 5.00
C GLU A 20 -11.12 0.50 3.64
N SER A 21 -12.21 0.44 2.88
CA SER A 21 -12.29 0.97 1.52
C SER A 21 -13.07 2.29 1.44
N ILE A 22 -13.32 2.97 2.56
CA ILE A 22 -14.02 4.27 2.57
C ILE A 22 -13.30 5.32 1.71
N TYR A 23 -11.96 5.28 1.67
CA TYR A 23 -11.14 6.24 0.93
C TYR A 23 -10.64 5.72 -0.43
N ASP A 24 -11.08 4.53 -0.86
CA ASP A 24 -10.63 3.95 -2.12
C ASP A 24 -11.45 4.49 -3.30
N HIS A 25 -10.83 5.36 -4.10
CA HIS A 25 -11.46 5.95 -5.27
C HIS A 25 -10.62 5.69 -6.54
N PRO A 26 -10.93 4.65 -7.36
CA PRO A 26 -11.99 3.65 -7.17
C PRO A 26 -11.58 2.52 -6.22
N PHE A 27 -12.57 1.74 -5.77
CA PHE A 27 -12.38 0.57 -4.92
C PHE A 27 -11.46 -0.48 -5.57
N GLN A 28 -10.62 -1.13 -4.76
CA GLN A 28 -9.62 -2.13 -5.22
C GLN A 28 -10.06 -3.58 -4.97
N TRP A 29 -11.37 -3.84 -4.90
CA TRP A 29 -11.88 -5.19 -4.67
C TRP A 29 -11.75 -6.02 -5.94
N GLY A 30 -10.96 -7.09 -5.87
CA GLY A 30 -10.78 -8.01 -6.98
C GLY A 30 -12.07 -8.77 -7.31
N SER A 31 -12.31 -8.96 -8.61
CA SER A 31 -13.35 -9.85 -9.14
C SER A 31 -12.82 -11.25 -9.51
N LYS A 32 -11.50 -11.41 -9.56
CA LYS A 32 -10.79 -12.67 -9.89
C LYS A 32 -9.54 -12.79 -9.04
N ARG A 33 -9.15 -14.03 -8.73
CA ARG A 33 -7.89 -14.37 -8.07
C ARG A 33 -7.05 -15.29 -8.96
N THR A 34 -6.22 -14.67 -9.81
CA THR A 34 -5.13 -15.38 -10.50
C THR A 34 -3.92 -15.51 -9.57
N GLY A 35 -3.61 -14.44 -8.83
CA GLY A 35 -2.74 -14.48 -7.65
C GLY A 35 -3.55 -14.47 -6.34
N PRO A 36 -2.88 -14.54 -5.18
CA PRO A 36 -3.52 -14.46 -3.87
C PRO A 36 -4.18 -13.10 -3.59
N ASP A 37 -5.06 -13.02 -2.60
CA ASP A 37 -5.64 -11.74 -2.14
C ASP A 37 -4.57 -10.86 -1.46
N LEU A 38 -4.60 -9.56 -1.72
CA LEU A 38 -3.61 -8.58 -1.23
C LEU A 38 -4.11 -7.72 -0.07
N ALA A 39 -5.37 -7.85 0.36
CA ALA A 39 -5.97 -6.94 1.34
C ALA A 39 -5.29 -6.93 2.74
N ARG A 40 -4.37 -7.87 2.99
CA ARG A 40 -3.64 -8.06 4.27
C ARG A 40 -2.17 -8.40 4.03
N VAL A 41 -1.57 -7.82 3.00
CA VAL A 41 -0.15 -8.08 2.69
C VAL A 41 0.79 -7.17 3.46
N GLY A 42 0.30 -6.05 4.01
CA GLY A 42 1.11 -5.14 4.81
C GLY A 42 1.79 -5.85 5.98
N ASP A 43 3.09 -5.59 6.14
CA ASP A 43 3.97 -6.22 7.13
C ASP A 43 4.10 -7.76 7.04
N ARG A 44 3.49 -8.42 6.04
CA ARG A 44 3.57 -9.89 5.87
C ARG A 44 4.89 -10.32 5.22
N TYR A 45 5.43 -9.48 4.34
CA TYR A 45 6.69 -9.71 3.64
C TYR A 45 7.59 -8.47 3.78
N SER A 46 8.90 -8.68 3.71
CA SER A 46 9.86 -7.57 3.73
C SER A 46 9.79 -6.77 2.43
N ASN A 47 10.23 -5.51 2.48
CA ASN A 47 10.41 -4.67 1.30
C ASN A 47 11.27 -5.39 0.24
N LEU A 48 12.40 -5.96 0.66
CA LEU A 48 13.28 -6.74 -0.22
C LEU A 48 12.55 -7.90 -0.91
N TRP A 49 11.73 -8.66 -0.18
CA TRP A 49 10.94 -9.73 -0.79
C TRP A 49 9.97 -9.20 -1.85
N HIS A 50 9.32 -8.06 -1.58
CA HIS A 50 8.45 -7.42 -2.57
C HIS A 50 9.22 -7.00 -3.82
N VAL A 51 10.40 -6.39 -3.66
CA VAL A 51 11.27 -5.98 -4.78
C VAL A 51 11.70 -7.18 -5.60
N ASP A 52 12.20 -8.24 -4.96
CA ASP A 52 12.66 -9.45 -5.64
C ASP A 52 11.49 -10.15 -6.36
N HIS A 53 10.33 -10.27 -5.70
CA HIS A 53 9.13 -10.85 -6.27
C HIS A 53 8.60 -10.04 -7.45
N LEU A 54 8.57 -8.71 -7.38
CA LEU A 54 8.12 -7.87 -8.49
C LEU A 54 9.12 -7.87 -9.66
N THR A 55 10.41 -7.95 -9.35
CA THR A 55 11.48 -8.00 -10.35
C THR A 55 11.47 -9.31 -11.13
N ASP A 56 11.50 -10.44 -10.43
CA ASP A 56 11.37 -11.76 -11.04
C ASP A 56 10.58 -12.70 -10.14
N PRO A 57 9.24 -12.79 -10.32
CA PRO A 57 8.40 -13.61 -9.44
C PRO A 57 8.84 -15.08 -9.36
N ARG A 58 9.41 -15.62 -10.45
CA ARG A 58 9.86 -17.02 -10.51
C ARG A 58 11.17 -17.27 -9.75
N SER A 59 11.92 -16.23 -9.41
CA SER A 59 13.14 -16.35 -8.61
C SER A 59 12.85 -16.68 -7.14
N VAL A 60 11.73 -16.19 -6.62
CA VAL A 60 11.30 -16.40 -5.22
C VAL A 60 10.15 -17.40 -5.09
N VAL A 61 9.31 -17.52 -6.11
CA VAL A 61 8.21 -18.50 -6.18
C VAL A 61 8.27 -19.17 -7.56
N PRO A 62 8.99 -20.30 -7.71
CA PRO A 62 9.28 -20.93 -9.02
C PRO A 62 8.05 -21.18 -9.90
N GLU A 63 6.92 -21.51 -9.29
CA GLU A 63 5.64 -21.77 -9.95
C GLU A 63 4.80 -20.51 -10.23
N SER A 64 5.32 -19.31 -9.94
CA SER A 64 4.57 -18.07 -10.12
C SER A 64 4.27 -17.80 -11.59
N ILE A 65 3.00 -17.55 -11.88
CA ILE A 65 2.52 -17.11 -13.19
C ILE A 65 2.47 -15.58 -13.32
N MET A 66 2.91 -14.86 -12.29
CA MET A 66 2.94 -13.40 -12.31
C MET A 66 3.97 -12.90 -13.35
N PRO A 67 3.63 -11.87 -14.16
CA PRO A 67 4.60 -11.22 -15.03
C PRO A 67 5.73 -10.56 -14.24
N SER A 68 6.88 -10.37 -14.87
CA SER A 68 7.95 -9.53 -14.30
C SER A 68 7.60 -8.06 -14.47
N TYR A 69 7.88 -7.27 -13.44
CA TYR A 69 7.74 -5.81 -13.39
C TYR A 69 9.09 -5.14 -13.07
N ALA A 70 10.22 -5.73 -13.48
CA ALA A 70 11.57 -5.22 -13.22
C ALA A 70 11.77 -3.75 -13.65
N PHE A 71 11.06 -3.31 -14.69
CA PHE A 71 11.11 -1.94 -15.19
C PHE A 71 10.73 -0.88 -14.15
N LEU A 72 10.03 -1.23 -13.07
CA LEU A 72 9.66 -0.29 -12.01
C LEU A 72 10.90 0.25 -11.27
N LYS A 73 11.99 -0.53 -11.22
CA LYS A 73 13.25 -0.11 -10.59
C LYS A 73 13.99 0.97 -11.38
N ASP A 74 13.78 0.99 -12.71
CA ASP A 74 14.50 1.89 -13.60
C ASP A 74 13.71 3.16 -13.91
N LYS A 75 12.49 3.27 -13.39
CA LYS A 75 11.58 4.40 -13.64
C LYS A 75 11.52 5.32 -12.43
N PRO A 76 12.08 6.53 -12.52
CA PRO A 76 11.91 7.54 -11.48
C PRO A 76 10.44 7.92 -11.35
N ILE A 77 9.98 8.19 -10.13
CA ILE A 77 8.61 8.66 -9.93
C ILE A 77 8.42 10.06 -10.54
N ALA A 78 7.41 10.20 -11.40
CA ALA A 78 7.07 11.48 -12.01
C ALA A 78 6.18 12.30 -11.06
N VAL A 79 6.78 13.11 -10.19
CA VAL A 79 6.03 13.98 -9.28
C VAL A 79 5.70 15.29 -9.97
N LYS A 80 4.46 15.42 -10.43
CA LYS A 80 3.93 16.70 -10.94
C LYS A 80 2.56 16.97 -10.33
N ASP A 81 2.48 18.09 -9.60
CA ASP A 81 1.23 18.64 -9.05
C ASP A 81 0.37 17.60 -8.31
N PHE A 82 0.98 16.76 -7.46
CA PHE A 82 0.27 15.70 -6.72
C PHE A 82 -0.78 16.27 -5.74
N SER A 83 -0.65 17.54 -5.38
CA SER A 83 -1.69 18.30 -4.68
C SER A 83 -3.06 18.22 -5.37
N THR A 84 -3.09 18.15 -6.71
CA THR A 84 -4.35 18.01 -7.47
C THR A 84 -5.06 16.69 -7.20
N HIS A 85 -4.31 15.58 -7.00
CA HIS A 85 -4.88 14.30 -6.59
C HIS A 85 -5.51 14.39 -5.19
N LEU A 86 -4.83 15.02 -4.22
CA LEU A 86 -5.38 15.19 -2.87
C LEU A 86 -6.61 16.10 -2.87
N VAL A 87 -6.62 17.18 -3.68
CA VAL A 87 -7.80 18.05 -3.86
C VAL A 87 -8.97 17.26 -4.45
N ALA A 88 -8.73 16.44 -5.47
CA ALA A 88 -9.77 15.61 -6.08
C ALA A 88 -10.34 14.60 -5.07
N ASN A 89 -9.47 13.89 -4.34
CA ASN A 89 -9.87 12.95 -3.29
C ASN A 89 -10.62 13.63 -2.15
N ARG A 90 -10.21 14.85 -1.77
CA ARG A 90 -10.95 15.65 -0.78
C ARG A 90 -12.37 15.96 -1.24
N ARG A 91 -12.57 16.30 -2.52
CA ARG A 91 -13.90 16.58 -3.07
C ARG A 91 -14.84 15.37 -3.00
N VAL A 92 -14.31 14.15 -3.00
CA VAL A 92 -15.09 12.91 -2.87
C VAL A 92 -15.14 12.37 -1.43
N GLY A 93 -14.64 13.13 -0.45
CA GLY A 93 -14.84 12.87 0.97
C GLY A 93 -13.61 12.39 1.75
N VAL A 94 -12.43 12.26 1.12
CA VAL A 94 -11.20 11.91 1.84
C VAL A 94 -10.74 13.10 2.69
N PRO A 95 -10.48 12.94 4.00
CA PRO A 95 -10.27 14.06 4.93
C PRO A 95 -8.84 14.64 4.88
N TYR A 96 -8.31 14.93 3.70
CA TYR A 96 -7.04 15.65 3.57
C TYR A 96 -7.16 17.05 4.17
N SER A 97 -6.14 17.56 4.87
CA SER A 97 -6.06 18.93 5.38
C SER A 97 -5.41 19.89 4.37
N ASP A 98 -5.51 21.20 4.59
CA ASP A 98 -4.90 22.19 3.67
C ASP A 98 -3.38 22.06 3.71
N ASP A 99 -2.83 21.74 4.88
CA ASP A 99 -1.41 21.47 5.08
C ASP A 99 -0.96 20.21 4.32
N MET A 100 -1.78 19.14 4.32
CA MET A 100 -1.51 17.94 3.51
C MET A 100 -1.47 18.23 2.01
N ILE A 101 -2.38 19.09 1.52
CA ILE A 101 -2.43 19.46 0.10
C ILE A 101 -1.23 20.35 -0.26
N ALA A 102 -0.87 21.30 0.61
CA ALA A 102 0.25 22.21 0.39
C ALA A 102 1.60 21.47 0.35
N ASN A 103 1.76 20.41 1.16
CA ASN A 103 2.98 19.64 1.26
C ASN A 103 2.98 18.34 0.42
N ALA A 104 1.96 18.09 -0.40
CA ALA A 104 1.73 16.80 -1.08
C ALA A 104 2.97 16.25 -1.81
N ASN A 105 3.66 17.09 -2.59
CA ASN A 105 4.85 16.65 -3.33
C ASN A 105 6.04 16.38 -2.41
N ALA A 106 6.21 17.19 -1.35
CA ALA A 106 7.29 17.03 -0.39
C ALA A 106 7.07 15.76 0.45
N ASP A 107 5.85 15.53 0.90
CA ASP A 107 5.44 14.34 1.65
C ASP A 107 5.65 13.06 0.85
N LEU A 108 5.24 13.06 -0.43
CA LEU A 108 5.43 11.92 -1.32
C LEU A 108 6.91 11.55 -1.47
N MET A 109 7.78 12.54 -1.68
CA MET A 109 9.22 12.30 -1.84
C MET A 109 9.86 11.88 -0.50
N ALA A 110 9.52 12.56 0.59
CA ALA A 110 10.08 12.27 1.90
C ALA A 110 9.68 10.89 2.43
N GLN A 111 8.55 10.34 1.99
CA GLN A 111 8.12 9.00 2.41
C GLN A 111 9.13 7.91 2.04
N ALA A 112 9.72 8.01 0.84
CA ALA A 112 10.61 7.00 0.27
C ALA A 112 12.10 7.38 0.34
N ASP A 113 12.43 8.62 0.66
CA ASP A 113 13.82 9.07 0.81
C ASP A 113 14.29 8.87 2.27
N PRO A 114 15.20 7.91 2.54
CA PRO A 114 15.69 7.67 3.89
C PRO A 114 16.56 8.80 4.46
N ASN A 115 16.96 9.79 3.63
CA ASN A 115 17.76 10.94 4.04
C ASN A 115 16.92 12.21 4.25
N ALA A 116 15.61 12.18 3.96
CA ALA A 116 14.74 13.33 4.10
C ALA A 116 14.31 13.57 5.56
N ASP A 117 13.97 14.81 5.90
CA ASP A 117 13.29 15.12 7.15
C ASP A 117 11.80 14.72 7.04
N THR A 118 11.42 13.68 7.77
CA THR A 118 10.06 13.12 7.75
C THR A 118 9.16 13.64 8.87
N SER A 119 9.65 14.53 9.74
CA SER A 119 8.89 14.99 10.90
C SER A 119 7.55 15.63 10.54
N GLY A 120 7.51 16.43 9.47
CA GLY A 120 6.28 17.02 8.95
C GLY A 120 5.33 15.98 8.35
N LEU A 121 5.87 15.00 7.63
CA LEU A 121 5.11 13.89 7.06
C LEU A 121 4.46 13.06 8.17
N GLU A 122 5.20 12.69 9.20
CA GLU A 122 4.70 11.90 10.34
C GLU A 122 3.63 12.65 11.14
N ALA A 123 3.79 13.97 11.31
CA ALA A 123 2.78 14.79 11.96
C ALA A 123 1.45 14.81 11.19
N ARG A 124 1.51 14.86 9.85
CA ARG A 124 0.33 14.82 8.98
C ARG A 124 -0.25 13.41 8.87
N TYR A 125 0.60 12.39 8.74
CA TYR A 125 0.22 10.99 8.51
C TYR A 125 0.86 10.05 9.54
N PRO A 126 0.35 9.99 10.79
CA PRO A 126 0.99 9.24 11.88
C PRO A 126 1.08 7.71 11.67
N LYS A 127 0.35 7.17 10.70
CA LYS A 127 0.35 5.74 10.35
C LYS A 127 1.08 5.43 9.04
N ALA A 128 1.70 6.44 8.41
CA ALA A 128 2.43 6.24 7.17
C ALA A 128 3.63 5.30 7.42
N LYS A 129 3.86 4.39 6.48
CA LYS A 129 5.13 3.67 6.39
C LYS A 129 6.12 4.57 5.67
N ILE A 130 7.33 4.68 6.22
CA ILE A 130 8.40 5.56 5.73
C ILE A 130 9.69 4.75 5.68
N GLY A 131 10.53 5.02 4.68
CA GLY A 131 11.87 4.45 4.57
C GLY A 131 12.23 4.11 3.13
N ASP A 132 13.37 3.45 2.98
CA ASP A 132 13.80 2.89 1.69
C ASP A 132 12.98 1.62 1.38
N PHE A 133 12.19 1.67 0.31
CA PHE A 133 11.26 0.61 -0.05
C PHE A 133 11.82 -0.30 -1.14
N ASP A 134 12.68 0.20 -2.02
CA ASP A 134 13.26 -0.56 -3.11
C ASP A 134 14.73 -0.98 -2.90
N GLY A 135 15.38 -0.46 -1.85
CA GLY A 135 16.78 -0.71 -1.51
C GLY A 135 17.77 0.21 -2.23
N ASN A 136 17.30 1.25 -2.92
CA ASN A 136 18.11 2.21 -3.67
C ASN A 136 17.86 3.65 -3.18
N PRO A 137 18.62 4.13 -2.19
CA PRO A 137 18.43 5.47 -1.63
C PRO A 137 18.83 6.62 -2.57
N GLN A 138 19.37 6.32 -3.76
CA GLN A 138 19.83 7.35 -4.70
C GLN A 138 18.68 7.99 -5.48
N GLN A 139 17.54 7.31 -5.58
CA GLN A 139 16.41 7.75 -6.39
C GLN A 139 15.12 7.11 -5.92
N VAL A 140 14.06 7.91 -5.79
CA VAL A 140 12.70 7.39 -5.60
C VAL A 140 12.13 6.91 -6.93
N THR A 141 11.71 5.66 -6.98
CA THR A 141 11.24 4.98 -8.19
C THR A 141 9.76 4.61 -8.13
N GLU A 142 9.21 4.15 -9.27
CA GLU A 142 7.88 3.52 -9.28
C GLU A 142 7.84 2.23 -8.41
N MET A 143 8.99 1.58 -8.18
CA MET A 143 9.08 0.44 -7.27
C MET A 143 8.81 0.86 -5.82
N ASP A 144 9.40 1.97 -5.35
CA ASP A 144 9.16 2.48 -3.99
C ASP A 144 7.68 2.79 -3.75
N ALA A 145 7.04 3.43 -4.73
CA ALA A 145 5.62 3.77 -4.65
C ALA A 145 4.73 2.51 -4.56
N LEU A 146 5.04 1.47 -5.34
CA LEU A 146 4.26 0.24 -5.29
C LEU A 146 4.48 -0.52 -3.98
N VAL A 147 5.71 -0.64 -3.51
CA VAL A 147 6.03 -1.36 -2.27
C VAL A 147 5.46 -0.63 -1.06
N SER A 148 5.60 0.70 -0.98
CA SER A 148 5.00 1.49 0.10
C SER A 148 3.46 1.36 0.15
N TYR A 149 2.80 1.32 -1.01
CA TYR A 149 1.36 1.02 -1.09
C TYR A 149 1.03 -0.38 -0.56
N LEU A 150 1.76 -1.42 -0.99
CA LEU A 150 1.55 -2.80 -0.52
C LEU A 150 1.74 -2.91 1.00
N GLN A 151 2.72 -2.20 1.58
CA GLN A 151 2.98 -2.19 3.01
C GLN A 151 1.85 -1.52 3.84
N MET A 152 1.00 -0.70 3.21
CA MET A 152 -0.16 -0.10 3.88
C MET A 152 -1.40 -1.01 3.88
N LEU A 153 -1.46 -2.03 3.00
CA LEU A 153 -2.68 -2.82 2.82
C LEU A 153 -3.01 -3.67 4.05
N GLY A 154 -4.11 -3.33 4.71
CA GLY A 154 -4.65 -4.06 5.86
C GLY A 154 -4.08 -3.65 7.22
N THR A 155 -3.27 -2.59 7.30
CA THR A 155 -2.60 -2.16 8.54
C THR A 155 -3.36 -1.08 9.32
N LEU A 156 -4.34 -0.43 8.68
CA LEU A 156 -5.02 0.75 9.24
C LEU A 156 -6.13 0.43 10.25
N VAL A 157 -6.64 -0.81 10.25
CA VAL A 157 -7.75 -1.26 11.09
C VAL A 157 -7.24 -2.10 12.26
N ASP A 158 -7.75 -1.80 13.45
CA ASP A 158 -7.58 -2.65 14.63
C ASP A 158 -8.69 -3.71 14.69
N PHE A 159 -8.34 -4.93 14.30
CA PHE A 159 -9.25 -6.07 14.25
C PHE A 159 -9.65 -6.59 15.64
N LYS A 160 -8.96 -6.20 16.72
CA LYS A 160 -9.31 -6.67 18.08
C LYS A 160 -10.71 -6.22 18.50
N ASN A 161 -11.22 -5.16 17.90
CA ASN A 161 -12.55 -4.61 18.17
C ASN A 161 -13.66 -5.34 17.39
N TYR A 162 -13.31 -6.25 16.48
CA TYR A 162 -14.25 -7.01 15.66
C TYR A 162 -14.18 -8.49 16.05
N GLY A 163 -15.22 -8.98 16.72
CA GLY A 163 -15.26 -10.37 17.18
C GLY A 163 -15.25 -11.35 16.01
N GLU A 164 -14.35 -12.33 16.04
CA GLU A 164 -14.22 -13.39 15.03
C GLU A 164 -15.56 -14.11 14.79
N THR A 165 -16.42 -14.20 15.81
CA THR A 165 -17.67 -14.96 15.82
C THR A 165 -18.87 -14.29 15.15
N ALA A 166 -18.80 -13.00 14.81
CA ALA A 166 -19.95 -12.27 14.27
C ALA A 166 -20.25 -12.56 12.77
N GLY A 167 -19.31 -13.20 12.07
CA GLY A 167 -19.37 -13.40 10.62
C GLY A 167 -19.49 -14.85 10.14
N TYR A 168 -19.33 -15.85 11.02
CA TYR A 168 -19.49 -17.25 10.66
C TYR A 168 -20.98 -17.55 10.44
N ARG A 169 -21.41 -17.60 9.19
CA ARG A 169 -22.63 -18.29 8.78
C ARG A 169 -22.29 -19.68 8.30
#